data_AF-A0A7V3VDI1-F1
#
_entry.id   AF-A0A7V3VDI1-F1
#
_cell.length_a   1.000
_cell.length_b   1.000
_cell.length_c   1.000
_cell.angle_alpha   90.00
_cell.angle_beta   90.00
_cell.angle_gamma   90.00
#
_symmetry.space_group_name_H-M   'P 1'
#
loop_
_entity.id
_entity.type
_entity.pdbx_description
1 polymer ?
#
loop_
_entity_poly.entity_id
_entity_poly.type
_entity_poly.pdbx_seq_one_letter_code
_entity_poly.pdbx_strand_id
1 'polypeptide(L)'
;MPKEIVHSIILIVTIALGFFFPKSALAQYDLQIAASLFIFFFLVKKFTLPNSQPTRLLESVIFTLIVLLLVNTTGAIQSPFFFLIYFLLFSLSLLLEPIISMTTTLTLIVFFLLSLPKDQNLSVLLPIFSLAFITPFALFLGKEYEENQKLKVKSQKSKEET
;
A
#
# COMPACT_ATOMS: atom_id res chain seq x y z
N MET A 1 20.64 -7.51 -3.14
CA MET A 1 19.27 -8.00 -3.45
C MET A 1 18.64 -7.05 -4.45
N PRO A 2 17.81 -7.54 -5.39
CA PRO A 2 17.03 -6.65 -6.26
C PRO A 2 16.12 -5.76 -5.39
N LYS A 3 15.98 -4.48 -5.78
CA LYS A 3 15.27 -3.44 -5.03
C LYS A 3 13.82 -3.83 -4.72
N GLU A 4 13.20 -4.57 -5.64
CA GLU A 4 11.85 -5.10 -5.58
C GLU A 4 11.65 -6.05 -4.39
N ILE A 5 12.67 -6.89 -4.11
CA ILE A 5 12.64 -7.84 -2.99
C ILE A 5 12.72 -7.08 -1.67
N VAL A 6 13.61 -6.08 -1.58
CA VAL A 6 13.77 -5.27 -0.37
C VAL A 6 12.47 -4.51 -0.07
N HIS A 7 11.89 -3.84 -1.08
CA HIS A 7 10.63 -3.12 -0.94
C HIS A 7 9.48 -4.06 -0.52
N SER A 8 9.40 -5.24 -1.14
CA SER A 8 8.37 -6.24 -0.81
C SER A 8 8.51 -6.73 0.64
N ILE A 9 9.73 -7.03 1.11
CA ILE A 9 9.96 -7.46 2.50
C ILE A 9 9.55 -6.36 3.47
N ILE A 10 9.94 -5.10 3.22
CA ILE A 10 9.57 -3.97 4.06
C ILE A 10 8.04 -3.82 4.13
N LEU A 11 7.34 -3.94 3.00
CA LEU A 11 5.88 -3.86 2.98
C LEU A 11 5.21 -5.06 3.65
N ILE A 12 5.75 -6.27 3.52
CA ILE A 12 5.24 -7.44 4.25
C ILE A 12 5.32 -7.21 5.76
N VAL A 13 6.46 -6.72 6.25
CA VAL A 13 6.63 -6.35 7.67
C VAL A 13 5.64 -5.25 8.07
N THR A 14 5.48 -4.24 7.20
CA THR A 14 4.54 -3.13 7.43
C THR A 14 3.09 -3.62 7.54
N ILE A 15 2.67 -4.54 6.67
CA ILE A 15 1.35 -5.15 6.69
C ILE A 15 1.17 -5.97 7.97
N ALA A 16 2.16 -6.79 8.32
CA ALA A 16 2.13 -7.56 9.56
C ALA A 16 1.92 -6.64 10.78
N LEU A 17 2.68 -5.53 10.86
CA LEU A 17 2.50 -4.52 11.90
C LEU A 17 1.08 -3.94 11.89
N GLY A 18 0.51 -3.62 10.73
CA GLY A 18 -0.86 -3.12 10.59
C GLY A 18 -1.95 -4.10 11.09
N PHE A 19 -1.69 -5.41 11.05
CA PHE A 19 -2.61 -6.43 11.57
C PHE A 19 -2.37 -6.78 13.05
N PHE A 20 -1.14 -6.67 13.54
CA PHE A 20 -0.81 -6.92 14.95
C PHE A 20 -1.11 -5.72 15.84
N PHE A 21 -0.99 -4.49 15.32
CA PHE A 21 -1.17 -3.27 16.09
C PHE A 21 -2.54 -3.17 16.80
N PRO A 22 -3.69 -3.42 16.15
CA PRO A 22 -5.00 -3.34 16.80
C PRO A 22 -5.22 -4.37 17.91
N LYS A 23 -4.39 -5.42 17.97
CA LYS A 23 -4.44 -6.46 19.03
C LYS A 23 -3.58 -6.10 20.24
N SER A 24 -2.85 -4.98 20.19
CA SER A 24 -1.96 -4.53 21.26
C SER A 24 -2.65 -3.53 22.19
N ALA A 25 -2.05 -3.29 23.37
CA ALA A 25 -2.54 -2.27 24.32
C ALA A 25 -2.47 -0.83 23.76
N LEU A 26 -1.78 -0.61 22.63
CA LEU A 26 -1.68 0.68 21.95
C LEU A 26 -2.89 0.96 21.05
N ALA A 27 -3.79 -0.02 20.86
CA ALA A 27 -4.98 0.13 20.02
C ALA A 27 -5.92 1.26 20.49
N GLN A 28 -5.92 1.59 21.79
CA GLN A 28 -6.68 2.72 22.34
C GLN A 28 -6.19 4.10 21.85
N TYR A 29 -5.00 4.15 21.23
CA TYR A 29 -4.41 5.36 20.68
C TYR A 29 -4.36 5.33 19.14
N ASP A 30 -5.19 4.51 18.50
CA ASP A 30 -5.19 4.32 17.05
C ASP A 30 -5.35 5.63 16.28
N LEU A 31 -6.29 6.48 16.70
CA LEU A 31 -6.55 7.78 16.09
C LEU A 31 -5.35 8.73 16.23
N GLN A 32 -4.73 8.77 17.42
CA GLN A 32 -3.57 9.60 17.69
C GLN A 32 -2.37 9.14 16.87
N ILE A 33 -2.19 7.83 16.72
CA ILE A 33 -1.11 7.25 15.93
C ILE A 33 -1.33 7.49 14.44
N ALA A 34 -2.56 7.31 13.94
CA ALA A 34 -2.90 7.65 12.56
C ALA A 34 -2.67 9.15 12.27
N ALA A 35 -3.11 10.04 13.17
CA ALA A 35 -2.87 11.49 13.05
C ALA A 35 -1.37 11.82 13.07
N SER A 36 -0.60 11.20 13.98
CA SER A 36 0.85 11.37 14.06
C SER A 36 1.54 10.91 12.77
N LEU A 37 1.13 9.77 12.21
CA LEU A 37 1.62 9.28 10.92
C LEU A 37 1.31 10.26 9.76
N PHE A 38 0.12 10.88 9.74
CA PHE A 38 -0.21 11.91 8.76
C PHE A 38 0.69 13.14 8.90
N ILE A 39 0.87 13.66 10.12
CA ILE A 39 1.76 14.81 10.36
C ILE A 39 3.18 14.45 9.94
N PHE A 40 3.67 13.28 10.35
CA PHE A 40 5.00 12.79 9.97
C PHE A 40 5.14 12.68 8.44
N PHE A 41 4.15 12.13 7.74
CA PHE A 41 4.11 12.07 6.28
C PHE A 41 4.25 13.45 5.64
N PHE A 42 3.46 14.43 6.08
CA PHE A 42 3.53 15.79 5.54
C PHE A 42 4.86 16.49 5.85
N LEU A 43 5.42 16.27 7.04
CA LEU A 43 6.73 16.82 7.42
C LEU A 43 7.83 16.24 6.55
N VAL A 44 7.90 14.90 6.41
CA VAL A 44 8.86 14.24 5.53
C VAL A 44 8.76 14.83 4.13
N LYS A 45 7.55 14.85 3.55
CA LYS A 45 7.30 15.38 2.20
C LYS A 45 7.75 16.83 2.03
N LYS A 46 7.65 17.65 3.09
CA LYS A 46 8.09 19.05 3.07
C LYS A 46 9.61 19.20 3.13
N PHE A 47 10.32 18.31 3.83
CA PHE A 47 11.76 18.45 4.07
C PHE A 47 12.65 17.64 3.13
N THR A 48 12.15 16.58 2.51
CA THR A 48 12.91 15.77 1.54
C THR A 48 12.78 16.29 0.11
N LEU A 49 13.83 16.13 -0.71
CA LEU A 49 13.79 16.48 -2.13
C LEU A 49 12.63 15.75 -2.84
N PRO A 50 11.83 16.46 -3.66
CA PRO A 50 10.78 15.83 -4.43
C PRO A 50 11.37 14.76 -5.35
N ASN A 51 10.77 13.57 -5.31
CA ASN A 51 10.97 12.49 -6.27
C ASN A 51 12.19 11.55 -6.08
N SER A 52 12.79 11.48 -4.89
CA SER A 52 13.82 10.45 -4.62
C SER A 52 13.21 9.06 -4.38
N GLN A 53 13.95 7.99 -4.69
CA GLN A 53 13.52 6.61 -4.43
C GLN A 53 13.20 6.32 -2.95
N PRO A 54 14.04 6.68 -1.96
CA PRO A 54 13.76 6.38 -0.55
C PRO A 54 12.52 7.11 -0.03
N THR A 55 12.21 8.31 -0.53
CA THR A 55 10.97 9.01 -0.18
C THR A 55 9.73 8.24 -0.63
N ARG A 56 9.73 7.64 -1.82
CA ARG A 56 8.57 6.87 -2.33
C ARG A 56 8.30 5.61 -1.50
N LEU A 57 9.35 4.92 -1.05
CA LEU A 57 9.22 3.80 -0.12
C LEU A 57 8.61 4.25 1.20
N LEU A 58 9.13 5.32 1.79
CA LEU A 58 8.62 5.83 3.06
C LEU A 58 7.16 6.29 2.96
N GLU A 59 6.81 6.99 1.87
CA GLU A 59 5.42 7.36 1.56
C GLU A 59 4.52 6.11 1.48
N SER A 60 4.99 5.06 0.80
CA SER A 60 4.28 3.79 0.66
C SER A 60 4.07 3.08 2.00
N VAL A 61 5.09 3.06 2.86
CA VAL A 61 5.02 2.46 4.20
C VAL A 61 4.01 3.21 5.07
N ILE A 62 4.11 4.53 5.14
CA ILE A 62 3.19 5.33 5.96
C ILE A 62 1.77 5.22 5.45
N PHE A 63 1.56 5.29 4.13
CA PHE A 63 0.24 5.15 3.54
C PHE A 63 -0.36 3.77 3.80
N THR A 64 0.44 2.70 3.68
CA THR A 64 0.02 1.33 4.03
C THR A 64 -0.41 1.23 5.50
N LEU A 65 0.38 1.78 6.43
CA LEU A 65 0.04 1.76 7.86
C LEU A 65 -1.26 2.50 8.15
N ILE A 66 -1.43 3.71 7.62
CA ILE A 66 -2.64 4.51 7.83
C ILE A 66 -3.88 3.76 7.33
N VAL A 67 -3.82 3.23 6.10
CA VAL A 67 -4.96 2.48 5.52
C VAL A 67 -5.27 1.23 6.35
N LEU A 68 -4.26 0.45 6.73
CA LEU A 68 -4.48 -0.76 7.51
C LEU A 68 -4.95 -0.50 8.93
N LEU A 69 -4.45 0.54 9.59
CA LEU A 69 -4.94 0.96 10.91
C LEU A 69 -6.42 1.28 10.84
N LEU A 70 -6.81 2.17 9.92
CA LEU A 70 -8.21 2.57 9.74
C LEU A 70 -9.11 1.37 9.43
N VAL A 71 -8.71 0.51 8.49
CA VAL A 71 -9.52 -0.65 8.10
C VAL A 71 -9.65 -1.63 9.26
N ASN A 72 -8.54 -1.98 9.92
CA ASN A 72 -8.57 -2.99 10.97
C ASN A 72 -9.27 -2.51 12.25
N THR A 73 -9.19 -1.22 12.61
CA THR A 73 -9.88 -0.71 13.81
C THR A 73 -11.37 -0.47 13.59
N THR A 74 -11.82 -0.36 12.33
CA THR A 74 -13.24 -0.12 11.96
C THR A 74 -13.98 -1.37 11.47
N GLY A 75 -13.50 -2.57 11.82
CA GLY A 75 -14.19 -3.84 11.51
C GLY A 75 -13.55 -4.68 10.39
N ALA A 76 -12.29 -4.38 10.03
CA ALA A 76 -11.49 -5.12 9.07
C ALA A 76 -12.21 -5.33 7.72
N ILE A 77 -12.59 -6.56 7.40
CA ILE A 77 -13.19 -6.91 6.10
C ILE A 77 -14.59 -6.30 5.92
N GLN A 78 -15.28 -6.00 7.03
CA GLN A 78 -16.58 -5.33 7.03
C GLN A 78 -16.46 -3.81 7.23
N SER A 79 -15.22 -3.29 7.23
CA SER A 79 -14.98 -1.86 7.37
C SER A 79 -15.61 -1.08 6.22
N PRO A 80 -16.32 0.03 6.49
CA PRO A 80 -16.78 0.93 5.44
C PRO A 80 -15.61 1.56 4.66
N PHE A 81 -14.39 1.49 5.19
CA PHE A 81 -13.16 2.00 4.57
C PHE A 81 -12.35 0.92 3.84
N PHE A 82 -12.84 -0.32 3.72
CA PHE A 82 -12.10 -1.41 3.06
C PHE A 82 -11.68 -1.05 1.62
N PHE A 83 -12.49 -0.27 0.91
CA PHE A 83 -12.18 0.18 -0.45
C PHE A 83 -10.86 0.98 -0.54
N LEU A 84 -10.37 1.56 0.56
CA LEU A 84 -9.07 2.23 0.62
C LEU A 84 -7.91 1.27 0.33
N ILE A 85 -8.09 -0.02 0.57
CA ILE A 85 -7.10 -1.04 0.20
C ILE A 85 -6.97 -1.14 -1.33
N TYR A 86 -8.04 -0.94 -2.08
CA TYR A 86 -7.96 -0.91 -3.54
C TYR A 86 -7.10 0.28 -3.99
N PHE A 87 -7.36 1.46 -3.43
CA PHE A 87 -6.54 2.66 -3.67
C PHE A 87 -5.08 2.48 -3.23
N LEU A 88 -4.85 1.76 -2.13
CA LEU A 88 -3.51 1.39 -1.68
C LEU A 88 -2.78 0.57 -2.76
N LEU A 89 -3.40 -0.47 -3.31
CA LEU A 89 -2.79 -1.30 -4.35
C LEU A 89 -2.42 -0.49 -5.61
N PHE A 90 -3.31 0.41 -6.05
CA PHE A 90 -3.01 1.32 -7.16
C PHE A 90 -1.86 2.26 -6.82
N SER A 91 -1.89 2.89 -5.64
CA SER A 91 -0.86 3.83 -5.21
C SER A 91 0.51 3.17 -5.12
N LEU A 92 0.60 1.97 -4.53
CA LEU A 92 1.86 1.22 -4.44
C LEU A 92 2.41 0.86 -5.83
N SER A 93 1.54 0.48 -6.77
CA SER A 93 1.93 0.17 -8.15
C SER A 93 2.45 1.40 -8.92
N LEU A 94 1.98 2.60 -8.56
CA LEU A 94 2.40 3.87 -9.17
C LEU A 94 3.64 4.49 -8.51
N LEU A 95 3.77 4.33 -7.19
CA LEU A 95 4.87 4.92 -6.41
C LEU A 95 6.14 4.07 -6.49
N LEU A 96 6.00 2.76 -6.45
CA LEU A 96 7.11 1.80 -6.46
C LEU A 96 7.12 0.99 -7.76
N GLU A 97 7.64 -0.23 -7.71
CA GLU A 97 7.59 -1.17 -8.81
C GLU A 97 6.22 -1.86 -8.90
N PRO A 98 5.61 -2.01 -10.09
CA PRO A 98 4.25 -2.55 -10.21
C PRO A 98 4.06 -3.89 -9.51
N ILE A 99 5.06 -4.78 -9.58
CA ILE A 99 5.06 -6.11 -8.96
C ILE A 99 4.78 -6.08 -7.44
N ILE A 100 5.06 -4.97 -6.76
CA ILE A 100 4.82 -4.80 -5.33
C ILE A 100 3.33 -4.82 -5.00
N SER A 101 2.46 -4.38 -5.92
CA SER A 101 1.02 -4.51 -5.73
C SER A 101 0.60 -5.99 -5.63
N MET A 102 1.26 -6.88 -6.38
CA MET A 102 0.99 -8.33 -6.34
C MET A 102 1.42 -8.97 -5.02
N THR A 103 2.63 -8.66 -4.56
CA THR A 103 3.15 -9.19 -3.28
C THR A 103 2.34 -8.64 -2.10
N THR A 104 1.95 -7.37 -2.16
CA THR A 104 1.06 -6.73 -1.18
C THR A 104 -0.29 -7.41 -1.14
N THR A 105 -0.94 -7.63 -2.28
CA THR A 105 -2.21 -8.34 -2.35
C THR A 105 -2.13 -9.73 -1.74
N LEU A 106 -1.13 -10.53 -2.12
CA LEU A 106 -0.98 -11.88 -1.58
C LEU A 106 -0.85 -11.85 -0.05
N THR A 107 -0.04 -10.91 0.46
CA THR A 107 0.15 -10.72 1.90
C THR A 107 -1.15 -10.31 2.59
N LEU A 108 -1.86 -9.33 2.03
CA LEU A 108 -3.15 -8.88 2.56
C LEU A 108 -4.18 -10.01 2.58
N ILE A 109 -4.30 -10.78 1.50
CA ILE A 109 -5.20 -11.95 1.44
C ILE A 109 -4.87 -12.93 2.57
N VAL A 110 -3.60 -13.29 2.74
CA VAL A 110 -3.17 -14.20 3.80
C VAL A 110 -3.53 -13.65 5.18
N PHE A 111 -3.18 -12.40 5.48
CA PHE A 111 -3.43 -11.80 6.79
C PHE A 111 -4.94 -11.60 7.09
N PHE A 112 -5.73 -11.23 6.08
CA PHE A 112 -7.19 -11.16 6.24
C PHE A 112 -7.77 -12.55 6.49
N LEU A 113 -7.39 -13.57 5.71
CA LEU A 113 -7.83 -14.94 5.90
C LEU A 113 -7.49 -15.47 7.31
N LEU A 114 -6.28 -15.19 7.80
CA LEU A 114 -5.87 -15.56 9.16
C LEU A 114 -6.60 -14.79 10.27
N SER A 115 -7.21 -13.65 9.94
CA SER A 115 -7.94 -12.80 10.89
C SER A 115 -9.45 -13.06 10.88
N LEU A 116 -9.95 -13.95 10.02
CA LEU A 116 -11.38 -14.32 10.02
C LEU A 116 -11.76 -15.10 11.30
N PRO A 117 -12.92 -14.80 11.91
CA PRO A 117 -13.59 -15.71 12.84
C PRO A 117 -13.96 -17.04 12.16
N LYS A 118 -13.98 -18.14 12.93
CA LYS A 118 -14.17 -19.51 12.41
C LYS A 118 -15.54 -19.80 11.79
N ASP A 119 -16.57 -19.01 12.14
CA ASP A 119 -17.97 -19.26 11.76
C ASP A 119 -18.56 -18.14 10.88
N GLN A 120 -17.90 -17.81 9.77
CA GLN A 120 -18.33 -16.74 8.87
C GLN A 120 -19.01 -17.26 7.60
N ASN A 121 -19.98 -16.50 7.10
CA ASN A 121 -20.64 -16.77 5.83
C ASN A 121 -19.69 -16.48 4.65
N LEU A 122 -19.86 -17.19 3.52
CA LEU A 122 -19.08 -17.01 2.30
C LEU A 122 -19.12 -15.56 1.78
N SER A 123 -20.18 -14.81 2.05
CA SER A 123 -20.29 -13.39 1.69
C SER A 123 -19.18 -12.52 2.30
N VAL A 124 -18.61 -12.91 3.44
CA VAL A 124 -17.50 -12.19 4.11
C VAL A 124 -16.18 -12.35 3.35
N LEU A 125 -16.05 -13.35 2.47
CA LEU A 125 -14.86 -13.53 1.65
C LEU A 125 -14.86 -12.65 0.39
N LEU A 126 -16.02 -12.08 0.02
CA LEU A 126 -16.16 -11.28 -1.21
C LEU A 126 -15.13 -10.13 -1.28
N PRO A 127 -14.90 -9.33 -0.22
CA PRO A 127 -13.91 -8.24 -0.29
C PRO A 127 -12.46 -8.76 -0.45
N ILE A 128 -12.15 -9.94 0.10
CA ILE A 128 -10.84 -10.59 -0.06
C ILE A 128 -10.67 -11.05 -1.51
N PHE A 129 -11.69 -11.69 -2.09
CA PHE A 129 -11.64 -12.09 -3.50
C PHE A 129 -11.49 -10.90 -4.44
N SER A 130 -12.14 -9.76 -4.16
CA SER A 130 -11.95 -8.56 -4.97
C SER A 130 -10.52 -8.02 -4.96
N LEU A 131 -9.71 -8.30 -3.93
CA LEU A 131 -8.28 -7.95 -3.95
C LEU A 131 -7.54 -8.70 -5.07
N ALA A 132 -7.84 -9.98 -5.28
CA ALA A 132 -7.23 -10.75 -6.36
C ALA A 132 -7.63 -10.19 -7.75
N PHE A 133 -8.87 -9.75 -7.89
CA PHE A 133 -9.37 -9.18 -9.15
C PHE A 133 -8.86 -7.77 -9.45
N ILE A 134 -8.69 -6.91 -8.43
CA ILE A 134 -8.22 -5.53 -8.65
C ILE A 134 -6.72 -5.46 -8.91
N THR A 135 -5.96 -6.43 -8.40
CA THR A 135 -4.48 -6.48 -8.53
C THR A 135 -3.96 -6.45 -9.96
N PRO A 136 -4.46 -7.24 -10.94
CA PRO A 136 -4.00 -7.14 -12.32
C PRO A 136 -4.24 -5.74 -12.92
N PHE A 137 -5.30 -5.04 -12.53
CA PHE A 137 -5.53 -3.66 -12.95
C PHE A 137 -4.52 -2.71 -12.32
N ALA A 138 -4.20 -2.88 -11.03
CA ALA A 138 -3.17 -2.09 -10.37
C ALA A 138 -1.79 -2.32 -11.03
N LEU A 139 -1.44 -3.58 -11.28
CA LEU A 139 -0.21 -3.97 -11.99
C LEU A 139 -0.12 -3.32 -13.38
N PHE A 140 -1.20 -3.42 -14.16
CA PHE A 140 -1.26 -2.86 -15.50
C PHE A 140 -1.09 -1.34 -15.47
N LEU A 141 -1.82 -0.65 -14.59
CA LEU A 141 -1.72 0.81 -14.45
C LEU A 141 -0.31 1.27 -14.04
N GLY A 142 0.35 0.54 -13.13
CA GLY A 142 1.73 0.83 -12.74
C GLY A 142 2.72 0.67 -13.90
N LYS A 143 2.57 -0.38 -14.71
CA LYS A 143 3.40 -0.60 -15.91
C LYS A 143 3.21 0.51 -16.93
N GLU A 144 1.96 0.84 -17.26
CA GLU A 144 1.63 1.94 -18.18
C GLU A 144 2.21 3.28 -17.70
N TYR A 145 2.13 3.55 -16.39
CA TYR A 145 2.72 4.75 -15.81
C TYR A 145 4.24 4.75 -15.95
N GLU A 146 4.92 3.64 -15.66
CA GLU A 146 6.37 3.51 -15.79
C GLU A 146 6.83 3.70 -17.24
N GLU A 147 6.13 3.11 -18.21
CA GLU A 147 6.41 3.26 -19.64
C GLU A 147 6.24 4.71 -20.10
N ASN A 148 5.16 5.37 -19.69
CA ASN A 148 4.93 6.78 -19.98
C ASN A 148 6.04 7.69 -19.42
N GLN A 149 6.58 7.40 -18.24
CA GLN A 149 7.70 8.16 -17.68
C GLN A 149 8.98 7.97 -18.50
N LYS A 150 9.28 6.74 -18.94
CA LYS A 150 10.43 6.45 -19.82
C LYS A 150 10.32 7.19 -21.15
N LEU A 151 9.13 7.23 -21.74
CA LEU A 151 8.86 7.96 -22.99
C LEU A 151 9.03 9.48 -22.83
N LYS A 152 8.58 10.06 -21.70
CA LYS A 152 8.79 11.48 -21.39
C LYS A 152 10.27 11.84 -21.31
N VAL A 153 11.06 11.05 -20.57
CA VAL A 153 12.51 11.27 -20.48
C VAL A 153 13.20 11.15 -21.84
N LYS A 154 12.81 10.16 -22.66
CA LYS A 154 13.36 9.98 -24.01
C LYS A 154 13.03 11.15 -24.94
N SER A 155 11.79 11.64 -24.91
CA SER A 155 11.35 12.78 -25.74
C SER A 155 11.99 14.11 -25.32
N GLN A 156 12.30 14.29 -24.03
CA GLN A 156 13.06 15.46 -23.57
C GLN A 156 14.50 15.44 -24.08
N LYS A 157 15.20 14.30 -23.96
CA LYS A 157 16.57 14.16 -24.47
C LYS A 157 16.68 14.41 -25.97
N SER A 158 15.74 13.88 -26.76
CA SER A 158 15.73 14.09 -28.21
C SER A 158 15.48 15.54 -28.63
N LYS A 159 14.91 16.39 -27.77
CA LYS A 159 14.71 17.82 -28.02
C LYS A 159 15.93 18.67 -27.64
N GLU A 160 16.77 18.18 -26.72
CA GLU A 160 18.01 18.84 -26.32
C GLU A 160 19.15 18.59 -27.33
N GLU A 161 19.04 17.54 -28.15
CA GLU A 161 20.02 17.14 -29.18
C GLU A 161 19.79 17.76 -30.57
N THR A 162 18.66 18.46 -30.78
CA THR A 162 18.30 19.21 -32.02
C THR A 162 18.31 20.70 -31.78
#